data_AF-A0A9N8EBJ6-F1
#
_entry.id   AF-A0A9N8EBJ6-F1
#
_cell.length_a   1.000
_cell.length_b   1.000
_cell.length_c   1.000
_cell.angle_alpha   90.00
_cell.angle_beta   90.00
_cell.angle_gamma   90.00
#
_symmetry.space_group_name_H-M   'P 1'
#
loop_
_entity.id
_entity.type
_entity.pdbx_description
1 polymer ?
#
loop_
_entity_poly.entity_id
_entity_poly.type
_entity_poly.pdbx_seq_one_letter_code
_entity_poly.pdbx_strand_id
1 'polypeptide(L)'
;MTTAQPGSRTTRQRAERAFQVYRVWFFATFFAWLTFLVLFRQRQDIPSDFLLETAAHSVENSAIANVSARSLHVPTKNRTSSIKIATNQVHFLNSSRLHRLDGFSASWLQSRADFMTMPFDRVHSCEMASFRAYDGSRLPKMRMTYDWMDWSVEHLSRWWKILEWDLHQNDTIAYDSISSKLRNYISSAAVTAHNNDNNLQEERVLQNTLAVIAFQSYKHATNPQLGHNLTALSLAATMESLRRAGMGRVVVGILVDADIAPVQDAFRFLKQQVDPLNQEDNSNESNLISTIGQMEVGYAFSSAEFIKTKLLNKNMPRSTLMTLQQALNYTLQVPKDEWTVEMQENVTAWLGTTHDPSFWQYVYLTEPDTILTTRPGSLPAIKQEVDKGGVILPHRWQPIPHESDVKGMDPQRGTFLLQDEFPNVLTVHEQDACCDENAGPNFKPGLPPHYPLCRERRAIFWYACGFHEKMRHLPDKHERLSHYQLMRLMDGTGITTIVGTEHGRRCIPHKGACGKPKM
;
A
#
# COMPACT_ATOMS: atom_id res chain seq x y z
N MET A 1 -10.99 -66.04 41.07
CA MET A 1 -9.97 -65.93 40.00
C MET A 1 -10.19 -64.61 39.31
N THR A 2 -9.32 -63.64 39.58
CA THR A 2 -9.40 -62.29 39.03
C THR A 2 -7.97 -61.91 38.66
N THR A 3 -7.72 -61.76 37.36
CA THR A 3 -6.42 -61.45 36.77
C THR A 3 -6.25 -59.93 36.66
N ALA A 4 -5.14 -59.41 37.19
CA ALA A 4 -4.75 -57.99 37.09
C ALA A 4 -3.81 -57.78 35.89
N GLN A 5 -4.05 -56.73 35.10
CA GLN A 5 -3.17 -56.30 34.00
C GLN A 5 -2.11 -55.27 34.48
N PRO A 6 -0.87 -55.32 33.95
CA PRO A 6 0.16 -54.32 34.22
C PRO A 6 0.27 -53.29 33.08
N GLY A 7 0.18 -51.99 33.37
CA GLY A 7 0.50 -50.96 32.39
C GLY A 7 0.43 -49.53 32.90
N SER A 8 1.57 -48.93 33.30
CA SER A 8 1.71 -47.46 33.36
C SER A 8 3.15 -46.90 33.52
N ARG A 9 4.22 -47.71 33.52
CA ARG A 9 5.58 -47.19 33.82
C ARG A 9 6.36 -46.59 32.63
N THR A 10 5.95 -46.80 31.39
CA THR A 10 6.77 -46.45 30.20
C THR A 10 6.62 -45.01 29.70
N THR A 11 5.51 -44.34 30.01
CA THR A 11 5.24 -42.96 29.53
C THR A 11 5.98 -41.90 30.32
N ARG A 12 6.16 -42.09 31.63
CA ARG A 12 6.82 -41.12 32.51
C ARG A 12 8.33 -41.00 32.25
N GLN A 13 8.99 -42.13 31.98
CA GLN A 13 10.43 -42.14 31.64
C GLN A 13 10.76 -41.51 30.28
N ARG A 14 9.82 -41.52 29.32
CA ARG A 14 10.01 -40.83 28.03
C ARG A 14 9.91 -39.31 28.18
N ALA A 15 8.99 -38.82 29.02
CA ALA A 15 8.84 -37.39 29.28
C ALA A 15 10.06 -36.78 30.01
N GLU A 16 10.63 -37.50 30.99
CA GLU A 16 11.80 -37.02 31.74
C GLU A 16 13.07 -36.97 30.87
N ARG A 17 13.23 -37.90 29.92
CA ARG A 17 14.35 -37.87 28.96
C ARG A 17 14.23 -36.72 27.96
N ALA A 18 13.02 -36.43 27.49
CA ALA A 18 12.79 -35.29 26.59
C ALA A 18 13.09 -33.95 27.29
N PHE A 19 12.74 -33.83 28.57
CA PHE A 19 12.99 -32.62 29.36
C PHE A 19 14.47 -32.36 29.64
N GLN A 20 15.27 -33.41 29.84
CA GLN A 20 16.72 -33.33 30.02
C GLN A 20 17.43 -32.84 28.75
N VAL A 21 17.05 -33.34 27.56
CA VAL A 21 17.62 -32.90 26.28
C VAL A 21 17.33 -31.42 26.00
N TYR A 22 16.14 -30.95 26.38
CA TYR A 22 15.75 -29.55 26.18
C TYR A 22 16.56 -28.59 27.06
N ARG A 23 16.87 -28.96 28.31
CA ARG A 23 17.71 -28.14 29.20
C ARG A 23 19.13 -27.97 28.65
N VAL A 24 19.74 -29.04 28.13
CA VAL A 24 21.10 -28.96 27.57
C VAL A 24 21.17 -28.06 26.35
N TRP A 25 20.18 -28.15 25.45
CA TRP A 25 20.08 -27.27 24.27
C TRP A 25 19.84 -25.80 24.63
N PHE A 26 19.00 -25.54 25.64
CA PHE A 26 18.74 -24.19 26.11
C PHE A 26 19.99 -23.53 26.71
N PHE A 27 20.77 -24.25 27.53
CA PHE A 27 22.00 -23.70 28.09
C PHE A 27 23.09 -23.47 27.02
N ALA A 28 23.25 -24.39 26.06
CA ALA A 28 24.23 -24.23 24.99
C ALA A 28 23.96 -22.99 24.11
N THR A 29 22.69 -22.75 23.78
CA THR A 29 22.28 -21.59 22.96
C THR A 29 22.38 -20.27 23.74
N PHE A 30 22.04 -20.28 25.03
CA PHE A 30 22.21 -19.11 25.90
C PHE A 30 23.68 -18.68 26.04
N PHE A 31 24.60 -19.61 26.25
CA PHE A 31 26.03 -19.30 26.36
C PHE A 31 26.65 -18.84 25.02
N ALA A 32 26.24 -19.42 23.89
CA ALA A 32 26.67 -18.94 22.57
C ALA A 32 26.25 -17.49 22.32
N TRP A 33 25.02 -17.13 22.71
CA TRP A 33 24.51 -15.77 22.58
C TRP A 33 25.23 -14.77 23.51
N LEU A 34 25.50 -15.16 24.75
CA LEU A 34 26.26 -14.33 25.71
C LEU A 34 27.70 -14.08 25.23
N THR A 35 28.33 -15.09 24.64
CA THR A 35 29.71 -14.98 24.10
C THR A 35 29.76 -14.04 22.88
N PHE A 36 28.73 -14.08 22.03
CA PHE A 36 28.59 -13.16 20.90
C PHE A 36 28.44 -11.69 21.36
N LEU A 37 27.69 -11.44 22.43
CA LEU A 37 27.53 -10.09 23.00
C LEU A 37 28.82 -9.52 23.60
N VAL A 38 29.62 -10.36 24.26
CA VAL A 38 30.91 -9.94 24.83
C VAL A 38 31.91 -9.60 23.72
N LEU A 39 31.97 -10.41 22.66
CA LEU A 39 32.84 -10.17 21.51
C LEU A 39 32.41 -8.96 20.67
N PHE A 40 31.12 -8.65 20.63
CA PHE A 40 30.61 -7.46 19.93
C PHE A 40 30.93 -6.16 20.66
N ARG A 41 31.06 -6.19 22.00
CA ARG A 41 31.33 -5.02 22.82
C ARG A 41 32.80 -4.59 22.82
N GLN A 42 33.73 -5.50 22.51
CA GLN A 42 35.19 -5.21 22.46
C GLN A 42 35.68 -4.56 21.15
N ARG A 43 34.78 -4.23 20.20
CA ARG A 43 35.18 -3.77 18.85
C ARG A 43 34.86 -2.30 18.55
N GLN A 44 34.63 -1.46 19.57
CA GLN A 44 34.20 -0.06 19.41
C GLN A 44 35.14 0.98 20.07
N ASP A 45 36.46 0.83 19.93
CA ASP A 45 37.40 1.92 20.23
C ASP A 45 38.15 2.32 18.95
N ILE A 46 37.71 3.42 18.31
CA ILE A 46 38.51 4.20 17.36
C ILE A 46 38.28 5.70 17.65
N PRO A 47 39.33 6.54 17.71
CA PRO A 47 39.28 7.87 18.32
C PRO A 47 38.72 8.94 17.40
N SER A 48 38.04 9.90 18.03
CA SER A 48 37.62 11.19 17.49
C SER A 48 38.78 12.18 17.47
N ASP A 49 39.11 12.73 16.30
CA ASP A 49 39.81 14.02 16.18
C ASP A 49 39.65 14.56 14.75
N PHE A 50 38.89 15.64 14.57
CA PHE A 50 39.24 16.74 13.66
C PHE A 50 38.28 17.94 13.86
N LEU A 51 38.84 19.05 14.35
CA LEU A 51 38.27 20.39 14.33
C LEU A 51 38.68 21.10 13.02
N LEU A 52 37.79 21.88 12.41
CA LEU A 52 37.97 23.33 12.24
C LEU A 52 36.80 24.01 11.51
N GLU A 53 36.32 25.10 12.14
CA GLU A 53 36.00 26.43 11.62
C GLU A 53 35.34 26.66 10.26
N THR A 54 34.21 27.38 10.31
CA THR A 54 33.87 28.66 9.62
C THR A 54 32.33 28.72 9.46
N ALA A 55 31.63 29.83 9.27
CA ALA A 55 31.72 31.25 9.62
C ALA A 55 30.30 31.80 9.37
N ALA A 56 29.89 32.80 10.14
CA ALA A 56 28.54 33.38 10.09
C ALA A 56 28.25 34.16 8.80
N HIS A 57 27.00 34.14 8.35
CA HIS A 57 26.36 35.31 7.72
C HIS A 57 24.84 35.24 7.88
N SER A 58 24.31 36.23 8.62
CA SER A 58 22.90 36.56 8.73
C SER A 58 22.48 37.46 7.57
N VAL A 59 21.29 37.20 7.00
CA VAL A 59 20.54 38.17 6.19
C VAL A 59 19.07 38.05 6.57
N GLU A 60 18.59 39.05 7.32
CA GLU A 60 17.17 39.34 7.50
C GLU A 60 16.57 39.86 6.18
N ASN A 61 15.34 39.48 5.87
CA ASN A 61 14.38 40.37 5.21
C ASN A 61 12.96 39.83 5.36
N SER A 62 12.18 40.56 6.15
CA SER A 62 10.75 40.36 6.41
C SER A 62 9.95 41.28 5.50
N ALA A 63 9.03 40.73 4.69
CA ALA A 63 8.00 41.53 4.03
C ALA A 63 6.66 40.77 4.04
N ILE A 64 5.78 41.21 4.94
CA ILE A 64 4.40 40.75 5.09
C ILE A 64 3.53 41.52 4.08
N ALA A 65 2.77 40.81 3.26
CA ALA A 65 1.74 41.40 2.39
C ALA A 65 0.38 40.75 2.67
N ASN A 66 -0.53 41.55 3.23
CA ASN A 66 -1.95 41.26 3.43
C ASN A 66 -2.69 41.19 2.09
N VAL A 67 -3.48 40.13 1.86
CA VAL A 67 -4.46 40.08 0.76
C VAL A 67 -5.84 39.73 1.30
N SER A 68 -6.75 40.68 1.10
CA SER A 68 -8.17 40.67 1.46
C SER A 68 -8.98 39.79 0.51
N ALA A 69 -9.84 38.92 1.06
CA ALA A 69 -10.73 38.05 0.32
C ALA A 69 -11.97 38.81 -0.21
N ARG A 70 -12.20 38.79 -1.53
CA ARG A 70 -13.46 39.20 -2.16
C ARG A 70 -14.27 37.96 -2.55
N SER A 71 -15.50 37.92 -2.05
CA SER A 71 -16.55 36.95 -2.38
C SER A 71 -17.03 37.14 -3.82
N LEU A 72 -17.11 36.04 -4.59
CA LEU A 72 -17.61 36.00 -5.97
C LEU A 72 -18.87 35.13 -6.04
N HIS A 73 -19.96 35.77 -6.49
CA HIS A 73 -21.28 35.18 -6.70
C HIS A 73 -21.32 34.50 -8.08
N VAL A 74 -21.71 33.22 -8.14
CA VAL A 74 -21.79 32.43 -9.39
C VAL A 74 -23.25 32.18 -9.75
N PRO A 75 -23.72 32.59 -10.95
CA PRO A 75 -25.06 32.29 -11.43
C PRO A 75 -25.13 30.93 -12.14
N THR A 76 -26.13 30.13 -11.79
CA THR A 76 -26.45 28.82 -12.36
C THR A 76 -27.23 28.94 -13.68
N LYS A 77 -26.62 28.51 -14.79
CA LYS A 77 -27.35 28.18 -16.04
C LYS A 77 -26.98 26.75 -16.46
N ASN A 78 -27.93 25.84 -16.34
CA ASN A 78 -27.82 24.46 -16.80
C ASN A 78 -27.81 24.40 -18.33
N ARG A 79 -26.65 24.05 -18.90
CA ARG A 79 -26.49 23.74 -20.32
C ARG A 79 -25.98 22.30 -20.40
N THR A 80 -26.84 21.39 -20.83
CA THR A 80 -26.53 19.97 -21.10
C THR A 80 -25.71 19.86 -22.38
N SER A 81 -24.42 20.19 -22.31
CA SER A 81 -23.44 19.79 -23.31
C SER A 81 -23.04 18.35 -23.05
N SER A 82 -23.21 17.47 -24.04
CA SER A 82 -22.59 16.14 -24.04
C SER A 82 -21.07 16.33 -23.94
N ILE A 83 -20.52 16.12 -22.74
CA ILE A 83 -19.08 16.20 -22.50
C ILE A 83 -18.47 14.98 -23.18
N LYS A 84 -17.88 15.16 -24.36
CA LYS A 84 -16.95 14.16 -24.88
C LYS A 84 -15.79 14.15 -23.90
N ILE A 85 -15.63 13.05 -23.14
CA ILE A 85 -14.44 12.84 -22.33
C ILE A 85 -13.28 12.83 -23.31
N ALA A 86 -12.51 13.92 -23.34
CA ALA A 86 -11.28 13.95 -24.11
C ALA A 86 -10.39 12.85 -23.54
N THR A 87 -9.97 11.91 -24.39
CA THR A 87 -9.00 10.90 -23.98
C THR A 87 -7.72 11.64 -23.58
N ASN A 88 -7.41 11.60 -22.28
CA ASN A 88 -6.18 12.20 -21.79
C ASN A 88 -5.02 11.45 -22.43
N GLN A 89 -4.12 12.20 -23.09
CA GLN A 89 -2.94 11.62 -23.69
C GLN A 89 -1.99 11.19 -22.56
N VAL A 90 -2.02 9.91 -22.19
CA VAL A 90 -1.11 9.34 -21.20
C VAL A 90 0.27 9.15 -21.83
N HIS A 91 1.28 9.67 -21.17
CA HIS A 91 2.68 9.46 -21.51
C HIS A 91 3.33 8.54 -20.48
N PHE A 92 4.27 7.71 -20.93
CA PHE A 92 5.08 6.87 -20.05
C PHE A 92 6.50 7.38 -19.97
N LEU A 93 7.13 7.20 -18.82
CA LEU A 93 8.56 7.43 -18.64
C LEU A 93 9.37 6.52 -19.57
N ASN A 94 10.43 7.08 -20.16
CA ASN A 94 11.37 6.30 -20.95
C ASN A 94 12.00 5.21 -20.06
N SER A 95 12.04 3.97 -20.54
CA SER A 95 12.62 2.83 -19.80
C SER A 95 14.08 3.04 -19.45
N SER A 96 14.84 3.82 -20.24
CA SER A 96 16.23 4.19 -19.92
C SER A 96 16.35 5.10 -18.69
N ARG A 97 15.26 5.79 -18.32
CA ARG A 97 15.16 6.68 -17.15
C ARG A 97 14.52 6.01 -15.94
N LEU A 98 14.13 4.73 -16.07
CA LEU A 98 13.57 3.95 -14.99
C LEU A 98 14.65 3.06 -14.40
N HIS A 99 14.86 3.21 -13.10
CA HIS A 99 15.65 2.28 -12.31
C HIS A 99 14.72 1.26 -11.66
N ARG A 100 15.21 0.05 -11.37
CA ARG A 100 14.46 -0.96 -10.61
C ARG A 100 13.86 -0.41 -9.31
N LEU A 101 14.59 0.51 -8.67
CA LEU A 101 14.15 1.13 -7.43
C LEU A 101 13.06 2.17 -7.65
N ASP A 102 12.79 2.70 -8.85
CA ASP A 102 11.70 3.68 -9.00
C ASP A 102 10.31 3.05 -8.80
N GLY A 103 10.21 1.73 -8.96
CA GLY A 103 8.97 0.99 -8.81
C GLY A 103 8.57 0.76 -7.36
N PHE A 104 7.28 0.91 -7.06
CA PHE A 104 6.75 0.57 -5.74
C PHE A 104 6.87 -0.93 -5.47
N SER A 105 7.33 -1.29 -4.27
CA SER A 105 7.59 -2.66 -3.87
C SER A 105 6.34 -3.47 -3.49
N ALA A 106 5.13 -2.91 -3.56
CA ALA A 106 3.91 -3.63 -3.16
C ALA A 106 2.77 -3.59 -4.18
N SER A 107 2.98 -3.00 -5.36
CA SER A 107 1.92 -2.98 -6.37
C SER A 107 2.44 -2.96 -7.80
N TRP A 108 1.69 -3.61 -8.69
CA TRP A 108 1.88 -3.62 -10.13
C TRP A 108 0.62 -4.13 -10.83
N LEU A 109 0.47 -3.78 -12.11
CA LEU A 109 -0.50 -4.36 -13.05
C LEU A 109 0.27 -5.03 -14.20
N GLN A 110 -0.07 -6.27 -14.54
CA GLN A 110 0.50 -6.95 -15.72
C GLN A 110 -0.48 -7.97 -16.32
N SER A 111 -0.14 -8.49 -17.50
CA SER A 111 -0.91 -9.55 -18.15
C SER A 111 -0.86 -10.85 -17.34
N ARG A 112 -1.92 -11.66 -17.42
CA ARG A 112 -1.93 -13.01 -16.83
C ARG A 112 -0.77 -13.85 -17.36
N ALA A 113 -0.47 -13.77 -18.66
CA ALA A 113 0.64 -14.48 -19.27
C ALA A 113 2.00 -14.10 -18.64
N ASP A 114 2.22 -12.80 -18.43
CA ASP A 114 3.43 -12.30 -17.77
C ASP A 114 3.49 -12.70 -16.29
N PHE A 115 2.35 -12.70 -15.59
CA PHE A 115 2.24 -13.17 -14.22
C PHE A 115 2.63 -14.66 -14.10
N MET A 116 2.14 -15.51 -14.99
CA MET A 116 2.43 -16.95 -14.96
C MET A 116 3.91 -17.27 -15.14
N THR A 117 4.68 -16.36 -15.75
CA THR A 117 6.13 -16.51 -15.97
C THR A 117 7.00 -15.81 -14.90
N MET A 118 6.40 -15.30 -13.82
CA MET A 118 7.15 -14.67 -12.74
C MET A 118 8.03 -15.69 -11.97
N PRO A 119 9.29 -15.33 -11.65
CA PRO A 119 10.21 -16.20 -10.92
C PRO A 119 9.93 -16.17 -9.39
N PHE A 120 8.84 -16.81 -8.97
CA PHE A 120 8.40 -16.84 -7.56
C PHE A 120 9.41 -17.50 -6.62
N ASP A 121 10.21 -18.44 -7.11
CA ASP A 121 11.32 -19.05 -6.36
C ASP A 121 12.27 -17.99 -5.77
N ARG A 122 12.43 -16.86 -6.46
CA ARG A 122 13.33 -15.75 -6.09
C ARG A 122 12.67 -14.64 -5.26
N VAL A 123 11.43 -14.83 -4.81
CA VAL A 123 10.75 -13.91 -3.91
C VAL A 123 11.12 -14.27 -2.46
N HIS A 124 12.15 -13.64 -1.91
CA HIS A 124 12.65 -13.94 -0.56
C HIS A 124 12.19 -12.94 0.52
N SER A 125 11.82 -11.72 0.13
CA SER A 125 11.16 -10.75 1.01
C SER A 125 9.78 -10.36 0.48
N CYS A 126 9.01 -9.61 1.27
CA CYS A 126 7.71 -9.09 0.86
C CYS A 126 7.86 -8.15 -0.36
N GLU A 127 8.84 -7.25 -0.32
CA GLU A 127 9.14 -6.27 -1.36
C GLU A 127 9.58 -6.94 -2.68
N MET A 128 10.24 -8.11 -2.58
CA MET A 128 10.69 -8.84 -3.75
C MET A 128 9.53 -9.36 -4.61
N ALA A 129 8.33 -9.56 -4.05
CA ALA A 129 7.18 -10.02 -4.83
C ALA A 129 6.84 -9.05 -5.97
N SER A 130 6.98 -7.75 -5.72
CA SER A 130 6.78 -6.73 -6.74
C SER A 130 7.99 -6.58 -7.64
N PHE A 131 9.21 -6.53 -7.09
CA PHE A 131 10.42 -6.40 -7.91
C PHE A 131 10.58 -7.52 -8.94
N ARG A 132 10.16 -8.74 -8.62
CA ARG A 132 10.25 -9.89 -9.55
C ARG A 132 9.30 -9.80 -10.74
N ALA A 133 8.29 -8.92 -10.70
CA ALA A 133 7.44 -8.69 -11.87
C ALA A 133 8.21 -8.00 -13.02
N TYR A 134 9.28 -7.24 -12.71
CA TYR A 134 10.00 -6.40 -13.68
C TYR A 134 11.52 -6.38 -13.48
N ASP A 135 12.15 -7.41 -12.90
CA ASP A 135 13.61 -7.46 -12.75
C ASP A 135 14.33 -8.33 -13.78
N GLY A 136 15.65 -8.20 -13.83
CA GLY A 136 16.50 -8.94 -14.76
C GLY A 136 16.10 -8.69 -16.22
N SER A 137 15.80 -9.76 -16.95
CA SER A 137 15.33 -9.68 -18.34
C SER A 137 13.95 -9.03 -18.50
N ARG A 138 13.20 -8.82 -17.41
CA ARG A 138 11.88 -8.18 -17.41
C ARG A 138 11.94 -6.67 -17.16
N LEU A 139 13.10 -6.11 -16.84
CA LEU A 139 13.25 -4.66 -16.64
C LEU A 139 12.79 -3.82 -17.83
N PRO A 140 13.02 -4.22 -19.10
CA PRO A 140 12.47 -3.51 -20.25
C PRO A 140 10.93 -3.48 -20.32
N LYS A 141 10.22 -4.30 -19.54
CA LYS A 141 8.75 -4.27 -19.43
C LYS A 141 8.25 -3.24 -18.42
N MET A 142 9.11 -2.71 -17.54
CA MET A 142 8.73 -1.73 -16.53
C MET A 142 8.15 -0.47 -17.19
N ARG A 143 6.98 -0.05 -16.73
CA ARG A 143 6.29 1.16 -17.19
C ARG A 143 5.77 1.95 -16.01
N MET A 144 5.94 3.26 -16.08
CA MET A 144 5.40 4.23 -15.13
C MET A 144 4.92 5.42 -15.93
N THR A 145 3.79 6.01 -15.55
CA THR A 145 3.24 7.19 -16.23
C THR A 145 4.14 8.40 -16.00
N TYR A 146 4.13 9.36 -16.93
CA TYR A 146 4.88 10.61 -16.80
C TYR A 146 4.16 11.58 -15.85
N ASP A 147 2.83 11.67 -15.98
CA ASP A 147 1.97 12.28 -14.96
C ASP A 147 1.72 11.26 -13.86
N TRP A 148 2.09 11.59 -12.64
CA TRP A 148 1.93 10.67 -11.53
C TRP A 148 0.44 10.45 -11.19
N MET A 149 -0.42 11.41 -11.52
CA MET A 149 -1.87 11.32 -11.29
C MET A 149 -2.56 10.27 -12.18
N ASP A 150 -1.93 9.85 -13.27
CA ASP A 150 -2.52 8.86 -14.18
C ASP A 150 -2.52 7.45 -13.58
N TRP A 151 -1.51 7.10 -12.78
CA TRP A 151 -1.41 5.80 -12.12
C TRP A 151 -0.51 5.89 -10.88
N SER A 152 -1.10 6.09 -9.72
CA SER A 152 -0.39 6.23 -8.45
C SER A 152 -1.12 5.59 -7.29
N VAL A 153 -0.44 5.46 -6.15
CA VAL A 153 -1.03 4.94 -4.92
C VAL A 153 -0.64 5.80 -3.72
N GLU A 154 -1.59 6.02 -2.81
CA GLU A 154 -1.32 6.49 -1.46
C GLU A 154 -1.11 5.26 -0.55
N HIS A 155 0.10 5.07 -0.04
CA HIS A 155 0.42 3.95 0.85
C HIS A 155 0.46 4.42 2.31
N LEU A 156 -0.55 4.05 3.09
CA LEU A 156 -0.85 4.65 4.39
C LEU A 156 -0.11 4.00 5.57
N SER A 157 0.46 2.80 5.39
CA SER A 157 1.08 2.02 6.47
C SER A 157 2.14 2.77 7.26
N ARG A 158 2.88 3.68 6.60
CA ARG A 158 3.93 4.48 7.23
C ARG A 158 3.37 5.69 7.95
N TRP A 159 2.31 6.29 7.43
CA TRP A 159 1.68 7.47 7.99
C TRP A 159 1.23 7.23 9.43
N TRP A 160 0.42 6.19 9.66
CA TRP A 160 -0.06 5.90 11.02
C TRP A 160 1.03 5.30 11.91
N LYS A 161 2.02 4.58 11.37
CA LYS A 161 3.19 4.14 12.16
C LYS A 161 3.97 5.32 12.73
N ILE A 162 4.14 6.40 11.96
CA ILE A 162 4.78 7.63 12.43
C ILE A 162 3.94 8.28 13.53
N LEU A 163 2.61 8.23 13.42
CA LEU A 163 1.68 8.74 14.44
C LEU A 163 1.62 7.89 15.72
N GLU A 164 2.27 6.71 15.74
CA GLU A 164 2.26 5.80 16.89
C GLU A 164 0.84 5.50 17.40
N TRP A 165 -0.12 5.37 16.48
CA TRP A 165 -1.55 5.23 16.80
C TRP A 165 -1.88 4.04 17.71
N ASP A 166 -0.99 3.04 17.77
CA ASP A 166 -1.13 1.79 18.52
C ASP A 166 -0.39 1.77 19.87
N LEU A 167 0.38 2.82 20.20
CA LEU A 167 1.19 2.87 21.41
C LEU A 167 0.50 3.60 22.59
N HIS A 168 -0.40 4.53 22.30
CA HIS A 168 -0.94 5.45 23.32
C HIS A 168 -2.38 5.09 23.68
N GLN A 169 -2.58 4.39 24.81
CA GLN A 169 -3.85 3.76 25.19
C GLN A 169 -5.07 4.70 25.25
N ASN A 170 -4.84 6.00 25.49
CA ASN A 170 -5.90 7.00 25.67
C ASN A 170 -5.89 8.11 24.60
N ASP A 171 -4.95 8.08 23.65
CA ASP A 171 -4.88 9.09 22.58
C ASP A 171 -5.45 8.50 21.29
N THR A 172 -6.75 8.71 21.08
CA THR A 172 -7.44 8.24 19.87
C THR A 172 -7.35 9.25 18.72
N ILE A 173 -6.71 10.41 18.89
CA ILE A 173 -6.74 11.50 17.90
C ILE A 173 -6.19 11.03 16.55
N ALA A 174 -5.07 10.30 16.58
CA ALA A 174 -4.49 9.69 15.39
C ALA A 174 -5.48 8.73 14.72
N TYR A 175 -6.02 7.78 15.48
CA TYR A 175 -6.95 6.76 15.00
C TYR A 175 -8.23 7.38 14.43
N ASP A 176 -8.80 8.37 15.11
CA ASP A 176 -10.03 9.05 14.71
C ASP A 176 -9.82 9.86 13.43
N SER A 177 -8.67 10.52 13.31
CA SER A 177 -8.26 11.20 12.07
C SER A 177 -8.13 10.22 10.91
N ILE A 178 -7.36 9.15 11.08
CA ILE A 178 -7.17 8.11 10.06
C ILE A 178 -8.54 7.56 9.62
N SER A 179 -9.35 7.16 10.60
CA SER A 179 -10.65 6.53 10.34
C SER A 179 -11.61 7.50 9.65
N SER A 180 -11.62 8.77 10.04
CA SER A 180 -12.49 9.78 9.41
C SER A 180 -12.09 10.04 7.97
N LYS A 181 -10.79 10.12 7.67
CA LYS A 181 -10.28 10.29 6.29
C LYS A 181 -10.68 9.12 5.39
N LEU A 182 -10.50 7.89 5.87
CA LEU A 182 -10.89 6.69 5.12
C LEU A 182 -12.40 6.59 4.91
N ARG A 183 -13.21 6.90 5.92
CA ARG A 183 -14.68 6.92 5.77
C ARG A 183 -15.12 7.98 4.76
N ASN A 184 -14.56 9.19 4.83
CA ASN A 184 -14.87 10.26 3.89
C ASN A 184 -14.46 9.90 2.46
N TYR A 185 -13.30 9.27 2.29
CA TYR A 185 -12.87 8.75 1.00
C TYR A 185 -13.89 7.74 0.46
N ILE A 186 -14.31 6.76 1.25
CA ILE A 186 -15.27 5.74 0.81
C ILE A 186 -16.64 6.37 0.49
N SER A 187 -17.18 7.22 1.37
CA SER A 187 -18.52 7.80 1.21
C SER A 187 -18.62 8.80 0.05
N SER A 188 -17.56 9.55 -0.25
CA SER A 188 -17.53 10.47 -1.39
C SER A 188 -17.75 9.77 -2.73
N ALA A 189 -17.40 8.49 -2.83
CA ALA A 189 -17.51 7.72 -4.06
C ALA A 189 -18.95 7.40 -4.46
N ALA A 190 -19.77 7.09 -3.47
CA ALA A 190 -21.14 6.64 -3.66
C ALA A 190 -21.97 7.73 -4.35
N VAL A 191 -21.69 8.99 -4.01
CA VAL A 191 -22.36 10.17 -4.59
C VAL A 191 -22.03 10.32 -6.08
N THR A 192 -20.80 10.04 -6.49
CA THR A 192 -20.37 10.17 -7.90
C THR A 192 -20.97 9.08 -8.79
N ALA A 193 -21.14 7.86 -8.27
CA ALA A 193 -21.68 6.74 -9.03
C ALA A 193 -23.15 6.96 -9.45
N HIS A 194 -24.01 7.37 -8.51
CA HIS A 194 -25.45 7.55 -8.78
C HIS A 194 -25.79 8.62 -9.82
N ASN A 195 -24.93 9.61 -10.01
CA ASN A 195 -25.20 10.72 -10.93
C ASN A 195 -24.90 10.38 -12.40
N ASN A 196 -24.14 9.32 -12.66
CA ASN A 196 -23.60 9.02 -13.99
C ASN A 196 -24.20 7.76 -14.65
N ASP A 197 -25.13 7.06 -13.99
CA ASP A 197 -25.68 5.76 -14.45
C ASP A 197 -26.34 5.78 -15.85
N ASN A 198 -26.78 6.95 -16.34
CA ASN A 198 -27.44 7.03 -17.65
C ASN A 198 -26.47 7.11 -18.85
N ASN A 199 -25.15 7.30 -18.62
CA ASN A 199 -24.13 7.32 -19.69
C ASN A 199 -22.95 6.36 -19.44
N LEU A 200 -22.90 5.67 -18.30
CA LEU A 200 -21.76 4.85 -17.83
C LEU A 200 -21.73 3.39 -18.32
N GLN A 201 -22.42 3.09 -19.42
CA GLN A 201 -21.97 1.97 -20.26
C GLN A 201 -20.67 2.30 -21.02
N GLU A 202 -20.02 3.44 -20.71
CA GLU A 202 -18.59 3.62 -20.95
C GLU A 202 -17.81 2.38 -20.48
N GLU A 203 -17.08 1.82 -21.43
CA GLU A 203 -16.42 0.53 -21.38
C GLU A 203 -15.61 0.40 -20.08
N ARG A 204 -15.98 -0.55 -19.21
CA ARG A 204 -15.24 -0.87 -17.99
C ARG A 204 -13.87 -1.44 -18.37
N VAL A 205 -12.91 -0.55 -18.59
CA VAL A 205 -11.63 -0.85 -19.24
C VAL A 205 -10.88 -2.01 -18.57
N LEU A 206 -10.92 -2.08 -17.24
CA LEU A 206 -10.20 -3.07 -16.43
C LEU A 206 -11.11 -4.18 -15.86
N GLN A 207 -12.29 -4.40 -16.44
CA GLN A 207 -13.24 -5.40 -15.91
C GLN A 207 -12.71 -6.83 -15.91
N ASN A 208 -11.74 -7.13 -16.77
CA ASN A 208 -11.06 -8.42 -16.88
C ASN A 208 -9.78 -8.49 -16.00
N THR A 209 -9.61 -7.56 -15.06
CA THR A 209 -8.52 -7.57 -14.07
C THR A 209 -8.94 -8.27 -12.79
N LEU A 210 -8.13 -9.26 -12.38
CA LEU A 210 -8.15 -9.84 -11.05
C LEU A 210 -7.20 -9.07 -10.14
N ALA A 211 -7.76 -8.31 -9.21
CA ALA A 211 -7.00 -7.65 -8.16
C ALA A 211 -6.79 -8.57 -6.96
N VAL A 212 -5.57 -8.56 -6.44
CA VAL A 212 -5.11 -9.45 -5.38
C VAL A 212 -4.54 -8.61 -4.26
N ILE A 213 -5.10 -8.77 -3.07
CA ILE A 213 -4.65 -8.07 -1.87
C ILE A 213 -3.93 -9.06 -0.96
N ALA A 214 -2.61 -8.90 -0.82
CA ALA A 214 -1.83 -9.68 0.14
C ALA A 214 -2.13 -9.18 1.55
N PHE A 215 -2.96 -9.91 2.30
CA PHE A 215 -3.58 -9.37 3.50
C PHE A 215 -2.91 -9.83 4.79
N GLN A 216 -2.76 -8.89 5.71
CA GLN A 216 -2.46 -9.19 7.11
C GLN A 216 -3.14 -8.15 7.98
N SER A 217 -3.93 -8.61 8.94
CA SER A 217 -4.60 -7.74 9.90
C SER A 217 -3.60 -6.92 10.74
N TYR A 218 -3.94 -5.65 10.98
CA TYR A 218 -3.24 -4.84 11.96
C TYR A 218 -3.55 -5.36 13.36
N LYS A 219 -2.58 -5.18 14.25
CA LYS A 219 -2.71 -5.52 15.66
C LYS A 219 -2.53 -4.26 16.46
N HIS A 220 -3.37 -4.12 17.47
CA HIS A 220 -3.20 -3.13 18.52
C HIS A 220 -3.03 -3.89 19.83
N ALA A 221 -1.94 -3.64 20.55
CA ALA A 221 -1.54 -4.46 21.69
C ALA A 221 -2.57 -4.45 22.83
N THR A 222 -3.16 -3.28 23.10
CA THR A 222 -4.06 -3.05 24.24
C THR A 222 -5.54 -2.94 23.86
N ASN A 223 -5.85 -2.51 22.63
CA ASN A 223 -7.23 -2.40 22.15
C ASN A 223 -7.40 -3.12 20.79
N PRO A 224 -7.53 -4.46 20.78
CA PRO A 224 -7.67 -5.25 19.56
C PRO A 224 -8.79 -4.77 18.63
N GLN A 225 -9.86 -4.18 19.16
CA GLN A 225 -10.97 -3.67 18.36
C GLN A 225 -10.55 -2.50 17.47
N LEU A 226 -9.66 -1.62 17.92
CA LEU A 226 -9.13 -0.54 17.07
C LEU A 226 -8.30 -1.09 15.91
N GLY A 227 -7.47 -2.10 16.17
CA GLY A 227 -6.72 -2.80 15.12
C GLY A 227 -7.62 -3.50 14.11
N HIS A 228 -8.66 -4.17 14.59
CA HIS A 228 -9.70 -4.78 13.77
C HIS A 228 -10.42 -3.75 12.89
N ASN A 229 -10.93 -2.68 13.48
CA ASN A 229 -11.69 -1.64 12.79
C ASN A 229 -10.83 -0.91 11.74
N LEU A 230 -9.59 -0.55 12.08
CA LEU A 230 -8.68 0.09 11.13
C LEU A 230 -8.34 -0.86 9.98
N THR A 231 -8.15 -2.16 10.26
CA THR A 231 -7.92 -3.17 9.23
C THR A 231 -9.08 -3.24 8.25
N ALA A 232 -10.31 -3.38 8.76
CA ALA A 232 -11.51 -3.47 7.93
C ALA A 232 -11.71 -2.20 7.09
N LEU A 233 -11.54 -1.03 7.71
CA LEU A 233 -11.76 0.25 7.05
C LEU A 233 -10.68 0.56 5.99
N SER A 234 -9.42 0.24 6.27
CA SER A 234 -8.33 0.37 5.31
C SER A 234 -8.53 -0.54 4.11
N LEU A 235 -8.91 -1.81 4.35
CA LEU A 235 -9.22 -2.76 3.29
C LEU A 235 -10.40 -2.28 2.44
N ALA A 236 -11.48 -1.79 3.07
CA ALA A 236 -12.63 -1.22 2.35
C ALA A 236 -12.24 -0.03 1.48
N ALA A 237 -11.39 0.88 1.97
CA ALA A 237 -10.89 2.01 1.19
C ALA A 237 -10.02 1.56 0.00
N THR A 238 -9.14 0.59 0.23
CA THR A 238 -8.35 -0.03 -0.85
C THR A 238 -9.27 -0.61 -1.91
N MET A 239 -10.23 -1.45 -1.53
CA MET A 239 -11.19 -2.05 -2.46
C MET A 239 -12.02 -1.00 -3.20
N GLU A 240 -12.44 0.06 -2.55
CA GLU A 240 -13.16 1.16 -3.19
C GLU A 240 -12.32 1.82 -4.30
N SER A 241 -11.02 2.02 -4.07
CA SER A 241 -10.11 2.53 -5.11
C SER A 241 -10.02 1.61 -6.34
N LEU A 242 -10.08 0.29 -6.14
CA LEU A 242 -10.05 -0.70 -7.22
C LEU A 242 -11.39 -0.78 -7.96
N ARG A 243 -12.49 -0.63 -7.23
CA ARG A 243 -13.85 -0.53 -7.80
C ARG A 243 -13.97 0.69 -8.71
N ARG A 244 -13.46 1.86 -8.27
CA ARG A 244 -13.40 3.08 -9.09
C ARG A 244 -12.57 2.92 -10.35
N ALA A 245 -11.46 2.17 -10.28
CA ALA A 245 -10.65 1.82 -11.44
C ALA A 245 -11.32 0.79 -12.38
N GLY A 246 -12.50 0.28 -12.03
CA GLY A 246 -13.27 -0.63 -12.87
C GLY A 246 -12.75 -2.08 -12.87
N MET A 247 -11.98 -2.48 -11.85
CA MET A 247 -11.50 -3.87 -11.73
C MET A 247 -12.66 -4.82 -11.45
N GLY A 248 -12.71 -5.96 -12.15
CA GLY A 248 -13.87 -6.85 -12.11
C GLY A 248 -13.93 -7.73 -10.86
N ARG A 249 -12.78 -8.15 -10.31
CA ARG A 249 -12.74 -8.98 -9.10
C ARG A 249 -11.62 -8.58 -8.17
N VAL A 250 -11.91 -8.54 -6.87
CA VAL A 250 -10.92 -8.42 -5.80
C VAL A 250 -10.92 -9.68 -4.95
N VAL A 251 -9.74 -10.28 -4.78
CA VAL A 251 -9.53 -11.39 -3.85
C VAL A 251 -8.53 -11.02 -2.77
N VAL A 252 -8.95 -11.22 -1.52
CA VAL A 252 -8.13 -10.99 -0.33
C VAL A 252 -7.45 -12.29 0.08
N GLY A 253 -6.12 -12.35 -0.04
CA GLY A 253 -5.34 -13.51 0.35
C GLY A 253 -5.09 -13.53 1.85
N ILE A 254 -5.75 -14.44 2.58
CA ILE A 254 -5.64 -14.59 4.04
C ILE A 254 -4.81 -15.82 4.41
N LEU A 255 -4.29 -15.90 5.65
CA LEU A 255 -3.58 -17.11 6.13
C LEU A 255 -4.32 -17.87 7.23
N VAL A 256 -5.14 -17.18 8.00
CA VAL A 256 -5.75 -17.73 9.22
C VAL A 256 -7.21 -17.32 9.30
N ASP A 257 -8.02 -18.15 9.94
CA ASP A 257 -9.46 -17.90 10.07
C ASP A 257 -9.79 -16.58 10.77
N ALA A 258 -8.92 -16.14 11.69
CA ALA A 258 -9.06 -14.86 12.38
C ALA A 258 -9.08 -13.65 11.43
N ASP A 259 -8.52 -13.77 10.23
CA ASP A 259 -8.54 -12.72 9.21
C ASP A 259 -9.88 -12.67 8.45
N ILE A 260 -10.74 -13.69 8.54
CA ILE A 260 -12.04 -13.70 7.84
C ILE A 260 -12.96 -12.57 8.35
N ALA A 261 -13.01 -12.37 9.67
CA ALA A 261 -13.88 -11.38 10.28
C ALA A 261 -13.62 -9.95 9.79
N PRO A 262 -12.39 -9.39 9.87
CA PRO A 262 -12.13 -8.03 9.36
C PRO A 262 -12.32 -7.91 7.84
N VAL A 263 -12.12 -8.99 7.07
CA VAL A 263 -12.39 -9.00 5.63
C VAL A 263 -13.89 -8.90 5.33
N GLN A 264 -14.71 -9.70 6.01
CA GLN A 264 -16.17 -9.63 5.86
C GLN A 264 -16.75 -8.31 6.38
N ASP A 265 -16.19 -7.73 7.44
CA ASP A 265 -16.54 -6.39 7.91
C ASP A 265 -16.22 -5.33 6.86
N ALA A 266 -15.06 -5.41 6.19
CA ALA A 266 -14.70 -4.51 5.09
C ALA A 266 -15.70 -4.64 3.93
N PHE A 267 -16.08 -5.86 3.54
CA PHE A 267 -17.04 -6.10 2.46
C PHE A 267 -18.41 -5.54 2.80
N ARG A 268 -18.92 -5.80 4.01
CA ARG A 268 -20.21 -5.29 4.48
C ARG A 268 -20.21 -3.77 4.55
N PHE A 269 -19.17 -3.17 5.14
CA PHE A 269 -19.05 -1.72 5.24
C PHE A 269 -19.08 -1.08 3.85
N LEU A 270 -18.25 -1.57 2.92
CA LEU A 270 -18.19 -1.01 1.58
C LEU A 270 -19.52 -1.21 0.80
N LYS A 271 -20.13 -2.39 0.89
CA LYS A 271 -21.45 -2.66 0.26
C LYS A 271 -22.51 -1.68 0.74
N GLN A 272 -22.56 -1.39 2.05
CA GLN A 272 -23.51 -0.43 2.62
C GLN A 272 -23.31 0.99 2.09
N GLN A 273 -22.07 1.38 1.75
CA GLN A 273 -21.79 2.69 1.17
C GLN A 273 -22.12 2.75 -0.31
N VAL A 274 -21.84 1.68 -1.07
CA VAL A 274 -22.04 1.62 -2.53
C VAL A 274 -23.50 1.37 -2.91
N ASP A 275 -24.23 0.62 -2.08
CA ASP A 275 -25.60 0.19 -2.37
C ASP A 275 -26.48 0.31 -1.11
N PRO A 276 -26.82 1.54 -0.68
CA PRO A 276 -27.56 1.76 0.56
C PRO A 276 -29.02 1.31 0.50
N LEU A 277 -29.60 1.19 -0.71
CA LEU A 277 -31.02 0.86 -0.90
C LEU A 277 -31.29 -0.64 -0.85
N ASN A 278 -30.33 -1.48 -1.25
CA ASN A 278 -30.46 -2.94 -1.17
C ASN A 278 -30.09 -3.49 0.22
N GLN A 279 -30.40 -2.75 1.30
CA GLN A 279 -30.19 -3.19 2.68
C GLN A 279 -31.31 -4.09 3.22
N GLU A 280 -32.41 -4.27 2.49
CA GLU A 280 -33.60 -4.95 2.99
C GLU A 280 -33.42 -6.48 3.07
N ASP A 281 -33.52 -7.00 4.31
CA ASP A 281 -33.86 -8.37 4.72
C ASP A 281 -32.96 -9.57 4.35
N ASN A 282 -31.70 -9.53 4.79
CA ASN A 282 -30.85 -10.75 4.89
C ASN A 282 -30.92 -11.42 6.26
N SER A 283 -32.11 -11.76 6.75
CA SER A 283 -32.22 -12.51 8.01
C SER A 283 -31.89 -14.01 7.87
N ASN A 284 -31.77 -14.56 6.64
CA ASN A 284 -31.69 -16.01 6.43
C ASN A 284 -30.74 -16.54 5.33
N GLU A 285 -30.13 -15.72 4.47
CA GLU A 285 -29.11 -16.19 3.52
C GLU A 285 -27.70 -16.00 4.07
N SER A 286 -26.78 -16.90 3.73
CA SER A 286 -25.39 -16.86 4.18
C SER A 286 -24.83 -15.43 4.07
N ASN A 287 -24.43 -14.83 5.18
CA ASN A 287 -23.93 -13.44 5.32
C ASN A 287 -22.66 -13.12 4.50
N LEU A 288 -22.30 -13.95 3.51
CA LEU A 288 -21.15 -13.78 2.65
C LEU A 288 -21.47 -12.76 1.55
N ILE A 289 -20.74 -11.66 1.55
CA ILE A 289 -20.79 -10.69 0.46
C ILE A 289 -19.91 -11.20 -0.68
N SER A 290 -20.52 -11.46 -1.85
CA SER A 290 -19.83 -11.88 -3.08
C SER A 290 -19.72 -10.78 -4.14
N THR A 291 -20.52 -9.72 -4.02
CA THR A 291 -20.54 -8.59 -4.97
C THR A 291 -20.75 -7.25 -4.28
N ILE A 292 -20.07 -6.22 -4.80
CA ILE A 292 -20.15 -4.81 -4.36
C ILE A 292 -20.24 -3.93 -5.61
N GLY A 293 -21.45 -3.44 -5.92
CA GLY A 293 -21.70 -2.80 -7.21
C GLY A 293 -21.37 -3.75 -8.37
N GLN A 294 -20.48 -3.33 -9.26
CA GLN A 294 -20.02 -4.12 -10.40
C GLN A 294 -18.89 -5.12 -10.09
N MET A 295 -18.30 -5.04 -8.90
CA MET A 295 -17.07 -5.75 -8.55
C MET A 295 -17.40 -7.03 -7.77
N GLU A 296 -16.87 -8.16 -8.24
CA GLU A 296 -16.86 -9.39 -7.46
C GLU A 296 -15.85 -9.28 -6.32
N VAL A 297 -16.20 -9.82 -5.16
CA VAL A 297 -15.31 -9.84 -4.00
C VAL A 297 -15.26 -11.23 -3.40
N GLY A 298 -14.09 -11.58 -2.87
CA GLY A 298 -13.88 -12.84 -2.18
C GLY A 298 -12.61 -12.82 -1.35
N TYR A 299 -12.43 -13.86 -0.55
CA TYR A 299 -11.16 -14.15 0.11
C TYR A 299 -10.75 -15.57 -0.21
N ALA A 300 -9.44 -15.81 -0.16
CA ALA A 300 -8.87 -17.12 -0.40
C ALA A 300 -7.73 -17.39 0.59
N PHE A 301 -7.64 -18.62 1.07
CA PHE A 301 -6.52 -19.03 1.90
C PHE A 301 -5.26 -19.14 1.05
N SER A 302 -4.23 -18.41 1.45
CA SER A 302 -2.90 -18.52 0.88
C SER A 302 -2.19 -19.72 1.51
N SER A 303 -1.47 -20.50 0.71
CA SER A 303 -0.86 -21.75 1.17
C SER A 303 0.26 -21.47 2.17
N ALA A 304 0.19 -22.13 3.33
CA ALA A 304 1.22 -22.12 4.35
C ALA A 304 2.55 -22.75 3.86
N GLU A 305 2.53 -23.51 2.77
CA GLU A 305 3.77 -24.03 2.14
C GLU A 305 4.59 -22.89 1.54
N PHE A 306 3.93 -21.91 0.92
CA PHE A 306 4.58 -20.82 0.20
C PHE A 306 4.94 -19.62 1.08
N ILE A 307 4.53 -19.63 2.35
CA ILE A 307 4.68 -18.49 3.26
C ILE A 307 6.11 -18.32 3.79
N LYS A 308 6.87 -19.41 3.86
CA LYS A 308 8.24 -19.42 4.40
C LYS A 308 9.26 -19.30 3.28
N THR A 309 10.31 -18.54 3.55
CA THR A 309 11.49 -18.45 2.70
C THR A 309 12.73 -18.69 3.55
N LYS A 310 13.91 -18.74 2.91
CA LYS A 310 15.18 -18.79 3.65
C LYS A 310 15.41 -17.58 4.56
N LEU A 311 14.76 -16.44 4.29
CA LEU A 311 14.99 -15.17 4.99
C LEU A 311 13.84 -14.79 5.93
N LEU A 312 12.61 -15.21 5.65
CA LEU A 312 11.41 -14.81 6.37
C LEU A 312 10.54 -16.02 6.72
N ASN A 313 10.02 -16.02 7.95
CA ASN A 313 9.00 -16.98 8.38
C ASN A 313 7.61 -16.66 7.84
N LYS A 314 7.39 -15.41 7.42
CA LYS A 314 6.12 -14.93 6.88
C LYS A 314 6.36 -13.98 5.70
N ASN A 315 6.03 -14.44 4.49
CA ASN A 315 6.06 -13.66 3.25
C ASN A 315 4.68 -13.68 2.58
N MET A 316 3.77 -12.83 3.08
CA MET A 316 2.38 -12.78 2.63
C MET A 316 2.26 -12.66 1.11
N PRO A 317 2.92 -11.68 0.45
CA PRO A 317 2.80 -11.53 -1.00
C PRO A 317 3.20 -12.79 -1.76
N ARG A 318 4.28 -13.48 -1.37
CA ARG A 318 4.69 -14.73 -2.01
C ARG A 318 3.61 -15.79 -1.91
N SER A 319 3.09 -16.03 -0.71
CA SER A 319 2.09 -17.08 -0.46
C SER A 319 0.82 -16.82 -1.26
N THR A 320 0.32 -15.59 -1.21
CA THR A 320 -0.86 -15.13 -1.96
C THR A 320 -0.67 -15.33 -3.48
N LEU A 321 0.44 -14.84 -4.05
CA LEU A 321 0.66 -14.94 -5.49
C LEU A 321 0.92 -16.37 -5.97
N MET A 322 1.65 -17.19 -5.21
CA MET A 322 1.91 -18.58 -5.59
C MET A 322 0.63 -19.43 -5.52
N THR A 323 -0.26 -19.20 -4.55
CA THR A 323 -1.55 -19.90 -4.51
C THR A 323 -2.48 -19.47 -5.64
N LEU A 324 -2.48 -18.18 -6.01
CA LEU A 324 -3.17 -17.75 -7.24
C LEU A 324 -2.58 -18.41 -8.49
N GLN A 325 -1.25 -18.47 -8.61
CA GLN A 325 -0.59 -19.15 -9.74
C GLN A 325 -0.99 -20.63 -9.81
N GLN A 326 -1.09 -21.29 -8.66
CA GLN A 326 -1.57 -22.67 -8.55
C GLN A 326 -3.01 -22.82 -9.02
N ALA A 327 -3.92 -21.94 -8.58
CA ALA A 327 -5.31 -21.92 -9.04
C ALA A 327 -5.40 -21.74 -10.57
N LEU A 328 -4.64 -20.81 -11.14
CA LEU A 328 -4.56 -20.60 -12.59
C LEU A 328 -3.97 -21.82 -13.31
N ASN A 329 -2.93 -22.45 -12.76
CA ASN A 329 -2.35 -23.67 -13.34
C ASN A 329 -3.34 -24.83 -13.41
N TYR A 330 -4.20 -25.01 -12.39
CA TYR A 330 -5.26 -26.02 -12.45
C TYR A 330 -6.17 -25.80 -13.67
N THR A 331 -6.54 -24.55 -13.95
CA THR A 331 -7.39 -24.23 -15.11
C THR A 331 -6.73 -24.44 -16.47
N LEU A 332 -5.39 -24.44 -16.52
CA LEU A 332 -4.63 -24.60 -17.76
C LEU A 332 -4.16 -26.03 -18.01
N GLN A 333 -3.96 -26.81 -16.95
CA GLN A 333 -3.26 -28.10 -17.02
C GLN A 333 -4.13 -29.30 -16.68
N VAL A 334 -5.26 -29.10 -15.98
CA VAL A 334 -6.11 -30.20 -15.52
C VAL A 334 -7.51 -30.05 -16.14
N PRO A 335 -8.01 -31.05 -16.90
CA PRO A 335 -9.39 -31.07 -17.37
C PRO A 335 -10.39 -30.90 -16.23
N LYS A 336 -11.48 -30.15 -16.46
CA LYS A 336 -12.43 -29.77 -15.40
C LYS A 336 -13.13 -30.96 -14.74
N ASP A 337 -13.34 -32.04 -15.48
CA ASP A 337 -13.90 -33.31 -15.01
C ASP A 337 -12.95 -34.11 -14.10
N GLU A 338 -11.66 -33.76 -14.09
CA GLU A 338 -10.64 -34.37 -13.23
C GLU A 338 -10.35 -33.52 -11.96
N TRP A 339 -11.02 -32.38 -11.79
CA TRP A 339 -10.78 -31.53 -10.62
C TRP A 339 -11.26 -32.21 -9.34
N THR A 340 -10.38 -32.23 -8.33
CA THR A 340 -10.78 -32.60 -6.98
C THR A 340 -11.63 -31.51 -6.34
N VAL A 341 -12.33 -31.83 -5.25
CA VAL A 341 -13.11 -30.83 -4.49
C VAL A 341 -12.22 -29.67 -4.03
N GLU A 342 -11.02 -29.97 -3.52
CA GLU A 342 -10.05 -28.95 -3.09
C GLU A 342 -9.59 -28.05 -4.25
N MET A 343 -9.34 -28.62 -5.43
CA MET A 343 -9.00 -27.84 -6.63
C MET A 343 -10.15 -26.92 -7.03
N GLN A 344 -11.39 -27.44 -7.06
CA GLN A 344 -12.58 -26.67 -7.38
C GLN A 344 -12.79 -25.54 -6.38
N GLU A 345 -12.65 -25.79 -5.07
CA GLU A 345 -12.75 -24.78 -4.02
C GLU A 345 -11.67 -23.70 -4.17
N ASN A 346 -10.41 -24.08 -4.40
CA ASN A 346 -9.32 -23.14 -4.61
C ASN A 346 -9.54 -22.28 -5.86
N VAL A 347 -9.88 -22.89 -7.00
CA VAL A 347 -10.21 -22.17 -8.24
C VAL A 347 -11.38 -21.22 -8.02
N THR A 348 -12.43 -21.67 -7.34
CA THR A 348 -13.62 -20.85 -7.06
C THR A 348 -13.30 -19.66 -6.16
N ALA A 349 -12.52 -19.88 -5.09
CA ALA A 349 -12.14 -18.80 -4.17
C ALA A 349 -11.33 -17.71 -4.89
N TRP A 350 -10.37 -18.08 -5.73
CA TRP A 350 -9.52 -17.15 -6.45
C TRP A 350 -10.19 -16.53 -7.69
N LEU A 351 -10.88 -17.32 -8.50
CA LEU A 351 -11.33 -16.89 -9.84
C LEU A 351 -12.83 -16.62 -9.92
N GLY A 352 -13.58 -16.90 -8.86
CA GLY A 352 -15.04 -16.72 -8.82
C GLY A 352 -15.79 -17.81 -9.58
N THR A 353 -17.12 -17.65 -9.63
CA THR A 353 -18.04 -18.56 -10.32
C THR A 353 -18.80 -17.90 -11.46
N THR A 354 -18.86 -16.57 -11.52
CA THR A 354 -19.64 -15.83 -12.52
C THR A 354 -19.05 -15.94 -13.92
N HIS A 355 -17.72 -15.97 -14.01
CA HIS A 355 -16.99 -15.95 -15.26
C HIS A 355 -16.12 -17.20 -15.41
N ASP A 356 -15.89 -17.60 -16.65
CA ASP A 356 -14.87 -18.61 -16.94
C ASP A 356 -13.48 -18.09 -16.53
N PRO A 357 -12.58 -18.93 -15.98
CA PRO A 357 -11.21 -18.53 -15.63
C PRO A 357 -10.42 -17.80 -16.72
N SER A 358 -10.72 -18.02 -18.00
CA SER A 358 -10.10 -17.32 -19.14
C SER A 358 -10.48 -15.84 -19.25
N PHE A 359 -11.57 -15.42 -18.59
CA PHE A 359 -12.01 -14.03 -18.52
C PHE A 359 -10.95 -13.11 -17.89
N TRP A 360 -10.25 -13.59 -16.86
CA TRP A 360 -9.24 -12.82 -16.14
C TRP A 360 -7.96 -12.71 -16.98
N GLN A 361 -7.80 -11.60 -17.69
CA GLN A 361 -6.68 -11.33 -18.59
C GLN A 361 -5.51 -10.63 -17.91
N TYR A 362 -5.77 -9.94 -16.80
CA TYR A 362 -4.77 -9.16 -16.06
C TYR A 362 -4.77 -9.50 -14.58
N VAL A 363 -3.62 -9.30 -13.93
CA VAL A 363 -3.47 -9.42 -12.49
C VAL A 363 -2.95 -8.08 -11.95
N TYR A 364 -3.58 -7.60 -10.88
CA TYR A 364 -3.12 -6.43 -10.13
C TYR A 364 -2.77 -6.84 -8.71
N LEU A 365 -1.53 -6.61 -8.27
CA LEU A 365 -1.13 -6.80 -6.86
C LEU A 365 -1.27 -5.49 -6.09
N THR A 366 -1.76 -5.57 -4.85
CA THR A 366 -1.73 -4.45 -3.90
C THR A 366 -1.75 -4.94 -2.44
N GLU A 367 -1.71 -3.99 -1.50
CA GLU A 367 -1.78 -4.18 -0.04
C GLU A 367 -3.06 -3.55 0.53
N PRO A 368 -3.53 -3.95 1.74
CA PRO A 368 -4.80 -3.48 2.31
C PRO A 368 -4.83 -2.00 2.72
N ASP A 369 -3.72 -1.26 2.59
CA ASP A 369 -3.56 0.17 2.91
C ASP A 369 -2.96 0.97 1.75
N THR A 370 -3.19 0.49 0.53
CA THR A 370 -2.70 1.12 -0.70
C THR A 370 -3.88 1.57 -1.54
N ILE A 371 -4.15 2.88 -1.52
CA ILE A 371 -5.27 3.50 -2.23
C ILE A 371 -4.84 3.88 -3.64
N LEU A 372 -5.39 3.21 -4.66
CA LEU A 372 -5.13 3.53 -6.06
C LEU A 372 -5.78 4.87 -6.44
N THR A 373 -4.96 5.81 -6.90
CA THR A 373 -5.40 7.07 -7.50
C THR A 373 -5.06 7.04 -8.99
N THR A 374 -6.10 7.08 -9.82
CA THR A 374 -5.99 7.06 -11.28
C THR A 374 -7.15 7.84 -11.89
N ARG A 375 -6.88 8.56 -12.96
CA ARG A 375 -7.93 9.23 -13.74
C ARG A 375 -8.65 8.20 -14.62
N PRO A 376 -9.99 8.19 -14.66
CA PRO A 376 -10.75 7.32 -15.56
C PRO A 376 -10.30 7.44 -17.02
N GLY A 377 -10.03 8.67 -17.48
CA GLY A 377 -9.55 8.94 -18.84
C GLY A 377 -8.17 8.34 -19.18
N SER A 378 -7.40 7.92 -18.17
CA SER A 378 -6.07 7.33 -18.35
C SER A 378 -6.11 5.80 -18.48
N LEU A 379 -7.17 5.15 -17.98
CA LEU A 379 -7.31 3.69 -17.98
C LEU A 379 -7.17 3.02 -19.35
N PRO A 380 -7.72 3.56 -20.47
CA PRO A 380 -7.53 2.95 -21.79
C PRO A 380 -6.05 2.83 -22.20
N ALA A 381 -5.25 3.85 -21.92
CA ALA A 381 -3.83 3.85 -22.23
C ALA A 381 -3.03 2.92 -21.30
N ILE A 382 -3.42 2.84 -20.01
CA ILE A 382 -2.86 1.87 -19.06
C ILE A 382 -3.09 0.44 -19.57
N LYS A 383 -4.33 0.10 -19.93
CA LYS A 383 -4.67 -1.22 -20.49
C LYS A 383 -3.88 -1.50 -21.76
N GLN A 384 -3.86 -0.55 -22.70
CA GLN A 384 -3.14 -0.70 -23.97
C GLN A 384 -1.65 -0.99 -23.74
N GLU A 385 -1.04 -0.41 -22.70
CA GLU A 385 0.36 -0.67 -22.39
C GLU A 385 0.59 -2.05 -21.76
N VAL A 386 -0.35 -2.54 -20.94
CA VAL A 386 -0.32 -3.93 -20.44
C VAL A 386 -0.51 -4.93 -21.59
N ASP A 387 -1.39 -4.63 -22.55
CA ASP A 387 -1.63 -5.48 -23.73
C ASP A 387 -0.37 -5.68 -24.59
N LYS A 388 0.56 -4.71 -24.56
CA LYS A 388 1.87 -4.82 -25.22
C LYS A 388 2.91 -5.63 -24.40
N GLY A 389 2.52 -6.18 -23.26
CA GLY A 389 3.41 -6.87 -22.32
C GLY A 389 4.14 -5.93 -21.34
N GLY A 390 3.63 -4.71 -21.16
CA GLY A 390 4.10 -3.78 -20.14
C GLY A 390 3.69 -4.21 -18.73
N VAL A 391 4.56 -3.94 -17.76
CA VAL A 391 4.29 -4.08 -16.32
C VAL A 391 4.15 -2.67 -15.76
N ILE A 392 2.91 -2.26 -15.48
CA ILE A 392 2.62 -0.91 -15.01
C ILE A 392 2.83 -0.85 -13.51
N LEU A 393 3.68 0.07 -13.08
CA LEU A 393 3.96 0.32 -11.67
C LEU A 393 3.36 1.68 -11.28
N PRO A 394 2.63 1.75 -10.16
CA PRO A 394 2.16 3.03 -9.67
C PRO A 394 3.30 3.86 -9.12
N HIS A 395 3.20 5.18 -9.27
CA HIS A 395 3.94 6.09 -8.41
C HIS A 395 3.46 5.93 -6.97
N ARG A 396 4.38 5.82 -6.02
CA ARG A 396 4.03 5.73 -4.60
C ARG A 396 4.10 7.11 -3.95
N TRP A 397 2.93 7.68 -3.68
CA TRP A 397 2.81 8.84 -2.81
C TRP A 397 3.20 8.50 -1.38
N GLN A 398 3.79 9.48 -0.69
CA GLN A 398 4.17 9.35 0.72
C GLN A 398 3.29 10.26 1.59
N PRO A 399 2.10 9.78 2.01
CA PRO A 399 1.34 10.42 3.07
C PRO A 399 2.23 10.67 4.28
N ILE A 400 2.24 11.90 4.77
CA ILE A 400 3.08 12.37 5.87
C ILE A 400 2.21 13.03 6.94
N PRO A 401 2.44 12.75 8.24
CA PRO A 401 1.65 13.39 9.27
C PRO A 401 1.90 14.90 9.28
N HIS A 402 0.81 15.66 9.21
CA HIS A 402 0.80 17.11 9.23
C HIS A 402 -0.24 17.58 10.25
N GLU A 403 0.04 18.64 10.97
CA GLU A 403 -0.79 19.16 12.06
C GLU A 403 -2.27 19.34 11.65
N SER A 404 -2.49 19.83 10.43
CA SER A 404 -3.84 20.02 9.87
C SER A 404 -4.66 18.72 9.73
N ASP A 405 -4.00 17.55 9.68
CA ASP A 405 -4.66 16.24 9.62
C ASP A 405 -4.93 15.66 11.01
N VAL A 406 -4.13 16.00 12.04
CA VAL A 406 -4.22 15.45 13.40
C VAL A 406 -4.45 16.54 14.44
N LYS A 407 -5.46 17.38 14.19
CA LYS A 407 -5.81 18.52 15.04
C LYS A 407 -5.98 18.10 16.50
N GLY A 408 -5.29 18.80 17.40
CA GLY A 408 -5.34 18.55 18.85
C GLY A 408 -4.29 17.57 19.37
N MET A 409 -3.49 16.96 18.50
CA MET A 409 -2.35 16.15 18.93
C MET A 409 -1.26 17.06 19.53
N ASP A 410 -0.62 16.61 20.61
CA ASP A 410 0.46 17.34 21.28
C ASP A 410 1.68 17.53 20.35
N PRO A 411 2.04 18.79 19.99
CA PRO A 411 3.22 19.09 19.17
C PRO A 411 4.54 18.54 19.73
N GLN A 412 4.65 18.38 21.06
CA GLN A 412 5.86 17.85 21.70
C GLN A 412 6.13 16.38 21.34
N ARG A 413 5.12 15.66 20.83
CA ARG A 413 5.29 14.29 20.32
C ARG A 413 6.25 14.24 19.14
N GLY A 414 6.37 15.32 18.35
CA GLY A 414 7.27 15.38 17.20
C GLY A 414 6.99 14.30 16.14
N THR A 415 5.76 13.81 16.08
CA THR A 415 5.28 12.75 15.17
C THR A 415 4.55 13.31 13.95
N PHE A 416 4.53 14.63 13.77
CA PHE A 416 3.92 15.30 12.63
C PHE A 416 4.62 16.63 12.32
N LEU A 417 4.45 17.09 11.08
CA LEU A 417 4.93 18.39 10.62
C LEU A 417 4.03 19.49 11.16
N LEU A 418 4.64 20.54 11.70
CA LEU A 418 3.92 21.70 12.21
C LEU A 418 3.47 22.60 11.05
N GLN A 419 2.27 23.16 11.18
CA GLN A 419 1.69 24.05 10.18
C GLN A 419 2.56 25.30 9.96
N ASP A 420 3.20 25.80 11.01
CA ASP A 420 4.08 26.98 10.93
C ASP A 420 5.40 26.68 10.20
N GLU A 421 5.89 25.44 10.25
CA GLU A 421 7.10 25.00 9.53
C GLU A 421 6.81 24.63 8.07
N PHE A 422 5.63 24.06 7.80
CA PHE A 422 5.21 23.59 6.48
C PHE A 422 3.84 24.17 6.07
N PRO A 423 3.70 25.50 5.96
CA PRO A 423 2.40 26.14 5.78
C PRO A 423 1.74 25.85 4.42
N ASN A 424 2.54 25.52 3.42
CA ASN A 424 2.11 25.41 2.03
C ASN A 424 1.75 23.96 1.67
N VAL A 425 0.46 23.63 1.78
CA VAL A 425 -0.10 22.36 1.31
C VAL A 425 -0.99 22.63 0.10
N LEU A 426 -0.54 22.22 -1.08
CA LEU A 426 -1.29 22.39 -2.32
C LEU A 426 -2.53 21.49 -2.34
N THR A 427 -3.62 21.98 -2.88
CA THR A 427 -4.78 21.15 -3.20
C THR A 427 -4.70 20.79 -4.69
N VAL A 428 -4.71 19.49 -4.98
CA VAL A 428 -4.59 18.95 -6.34
C VAL A 428 -5.91 18.25 -6.68
N HIS A 429 -6.49 18.66 -7.81
CA HIS A 429 -7.73 18.10 -8.35
C HIS A 429 -7.45 17.12 -9.50
N GLU A 430 -8.45 16.36 -9.92
CA GLU A 430 -8.36 15.42 -11.05
C GLU A 430 -7.76 16.05 -12.32
N GLN A 431 -8.10 17.29 -12.65
CA GLN A 431 -7.60 18.00 -13.83
C GLN A 431 -6.18 18.54 -13.72
N ASP A 432 -5.62 18.57 -12.50
CA ASP A 432 -4.26 19.03 -12.25
C ASP A 432 -3.27 17.88 -12.41
N ALA A 433 -2.05 18.18 -12.85
CA ALA A 433 -1.01 17.19 -13.09
C ALA A 433 0.11 17.27 -12.06
N CYS A 434 0.79 16.14 -11.83
CA CYS A 434 2.07 16.11 -11.17
C CYS A 434 3.09 15.43 -12.06
N CYS A 435 3.76 16.23 -12.88
CA CYS A 435 4.62 15.72 -13.93
C CYS A 435 6.02 15.46 -13.42
N ASP A 436 6.60 14.33 -13.81
CA ASP A 436 8.00 14.03 -13.51
C ASP A 436 8.92 15.21 -13.87
N GLU A 437 9.73 15.62 -12.90
CA GLU A 437 10.61 16.80 -13.04
C GLU A 437 11.66 16.64 -14.16
N ASN A 438 11.90 15.42 -14.64
CA ASN A 438 12.88 15.13 -15.67
C ASN A 438 14.34 15.50 -15.28
N ALA A 439 14.64 15.68 -14.00
CA ALA A 439 16.00 15.97 -13.52
C ALA A 439 16.94 14.74 -13.51
N GLY A 440 16.47 13.59 -13.99
CA GLY A 440 17.21 12.33 -14.04
C GLY A 440 17.14 11.52 -12.73
N PRO A 441 17.52 10.23 -12.77
CA PRO A 441 17.37 9.31 -11.65
C PRO A 441 18.31 9.60 -10.46
N ASN A 442 19.32 10.46 -10.66
CA ASN A 442 20.29 10.83 -9.63
C ASN A 442 19.90 12.11 -8.87
N PHE A 443 18.96 12.89 -9.39
CA PHE A 443 18.52 14.11 -8.74
C PHE A 443 17.46 13.80 -7.67
N LYS A 444 17.93 13.71 -6.42
CA LYS A 444 17.13 13.31 -5.24
C LYS A 444 17.50 14.24 -4.09
N PRO A 445 16.98 15.48 -4.06
CA PRO A 445 17.49 16.54 -3.18
C PRO A 445 17.37 16.20 -1.69
N GLY A 446 16.43 15.35 -1.27
CA GLY A 446 16.30 14.87 0.12
C GLY A 446 17.24 13.72 0.54
N LEU A 447 18.11 13.24 -0.35
CA LEU A 447 19.01 12.10 -0.12
C LEU A 447 20.48 12.53 0.05
N PRO A 448 21.37 11.63 0.53
CA PRO A 448 22.81 11.87 0.54
C PRO A 448 23.35 12.29 -0.84
N PRO A 449 24.40 13.12 -0.91
CA PRO A 449 25.26 13.54 0.20
C PRO A 449 24.71 14.69 1.06
N HIS A 450 23.64 15.36 0.64
CA HIS A 450 23.12 16.58 1.28
C HIS A 450 22.76 16.39 2.76
N TYR A 451 22.44 15.16 3.14
CA TYR A 451 22.02 14.87 4.50
C TYR A 451 22.55 13.50 4.96
N PRO A 452 23.68 13.44 5.70
CA PRO A 452 24.31 12.19 6.12
C PRO A 452 23.67 11.56 7.37
N LEU A 453 23.12 12.36 8.29
CA LEU A 453 22.68 11.93 9.64
C LEU A 453 21.64 10.79 9.65
N CYS A 454 20.80 10.66 8.61
CA CYS A 454 19.80 9.60 8.54
C CYS A 454 20.37 8.26 8.02
N ARG A 455 21.56 8.26 7.39
CA ARG A 455 22.19 7.05 6.84
C ARG A 455 22.83 6.21 7.94
N GLU A 456 23.41 6.86 8.94
CA GLU A 456 24.18 6.21 10.01
C GLU A 456 23.29 5.39 10.95
N ARG A 457 21.98 5.68 11.01
CA ARG A 457 21.05 5.10 11.99
C ARG A 457 20.20 3.94 11.48
N ARG A 458 20.69 3.17 10.49
CA ARG A 458 20.12 1.89 9.96
C ARG A 458 18.58 1.88 9.84
N ALA A 459 18.10 2.14 8.61
CA ALA A 459 16.80 1.74 8.07
C ALA A 459 15.55 2.56 8.46
N ILE A 460 15.57 3.86 8.15
CA ILE A 460 14.34 4.67 8.06
C ILE A 460 14.25 5.20 6.63
N PHE A 461 13.05 5.21 6.05
CA PHE A 461 12.78 5.87 4.77
C PHE A 461 13.23 7.34 4.86
N TRP A 462 13.79 7.89 3.79
CA TRP A 462 14.37 9.23 3.83
C TRP A 462 13.38 10.30 4.32
N TYR A 463 12.12 10.17 3.90
CA TYR A 463 11.04 11.08 4.27
C TYR A 463 10.55 10.92 5.72
N ALA A 464 10.84 9.77 6.34
CA ALA A 464 10.42 9.45 7.71
C ALA A 464 11.49 9.78 8.75
N CYS A 465 12.68 10.25 8.33
CA CYS A 465 13.82 10.38 9.23
C CYS A 465 13.58 11.40 10.36
N GLY A 466 12.99 12.55 10.06
CA GLY A 466 12.76 13.61 11.05
C GLY A 466 11.79 13.25 12.18
N PHE A 467 10.99 12.20 12.00
CA PHE A 467 10.02 11.74 12.99
C PHE A 467 10.59 10.73 13.99
N HIS A 468 11.81 10.25 13.76
CA HIS A 468 12.44 9.31 14.67
C HIS A 468 12.65 9.97 16.03
N GLU A 469 12.38 9.23 17.11
CA GLU A 469 12.47 9.71 18.49
C GLU A 469 13.78 10.48 18.78
N LYS A 470 14.91 9.90 18.38
CA LYS A 470 16.25 10.51 18.55
C LYS A 470 16.53 11.79 17.72
N MET A 471 15.61 12.20 16.84
CA MET A 471 15.70 13.41 16.02
C MET A 471 14.69 14.47 16.47
N ARG A 472 13.70 14.12 17.32
CA ARG A 472 12.57 15.01 17.66
C ARG A 472 12.97 16.36 18.25
N HIS A 473 14.10 16.41 18.94
CA HIS A 473 14.64 17.60 19.59
C HIS A 473 15.54 18.46 18.69
N LEU A 474 15.88 17.99 17.49
CA LEU A 474 16.69 18.77 16.56
C LEU A 474 15.82 19.80 15.83
N PRO A 475 16.23 21.08 15.75
CA PRO A 475 15.43 22.14 15.13
C PRO A 475 15.26 21.96 13.61
N ASP A 476 16.20 21.28 12.95
CA ASP A 476 16.27 21.03 11.51
C ASP A 476 15.88 19.59 11.13
N LYS A 477 15.24 18.84 12.04
CA LYS A 477 14.90 17.42 11.86
C LYS A 477 14.15 17.11 10.56
N HIS A 478 13.37 18.06 10.04
CA HIS A 478 12.57 17.92 8.81
C HIS A 478 13.17 18.65 7.59
N GLU A 479 14.37 19.22 7.68
CA GLU A 479 14.97 20.06 6.62
C GLU A 479 14.95 19.38 5.24
N ARG A 480 15.17 18.06 5.19
CA ARG A 480 15.12 17.25 3.96
C ARG A 480 13.82 17.38 3.17
N LEU A 481 12.72 17.61 3.87
CA LEU A 481 11.39 17.71 3.28
C LEU A 481 11.15 19.09 2.65
N SER A 482 11.93 20.11 3.02
CA SER A 482 11.81 21.48 2.48
C SER A 482 12.01 21.56 0.97
N HIS A 483 12.71 20.58 0.39
CA HIS A 483 12.91 20.45 -1.06
C HIS A 483 11.71 19.87 -1.81
N TYR A 484 10.66 19.46 -1.11
CA TYR A 484 9.48 18.84 -1.69
C TYR A 484 8.27 19.70 -1.34
N GLN A 485 7.38 19.88 -2.30
CA GLN A 485 6.08 20.47 -2.02
C GLN A 485 5.23 19.45 -1.25
N LEU A 486 4.30 19.95 -0.44
CA LEU A 486 3.23 19.14 0.14
C LEU A 486 1.96 19.33 -0.66
N MET A 487 1.16 18.28 -0.77
CA MET A 487 -0.12 18.33 -1.45
C MET A 487 -1.19 17.48 -0.76
N ARG A 488 -2.44 17.71 -1.15
CA ARG A 488 -3.62 16.89 -0.85
C ARG A 488 -4.32 16.56 -2.16
N LEU A 489 -4.62 15.28 -2.33
CA LEU A 489 -5.42 14.80 -3.45
C LEU A 489 -6.89 14.91 -3.05
N MET A 490 -7.68 15.70 -3.80
CA MET A 490 -9.11 15.87 -3.51
C MET A 490 -9.90 14.60 -3.77
N ASP A 491 -9.51 13.83 -4.79
CA ASP A 491 -10.16 12.57 -5.16
C ASP A 491 -9.52 11.34 -4.48
N GLY A 492 -8.45 11.58 -3.71
CA GLY A 492 -7.76 10.59 -2.88
C GLY A 492 -8.20 10.65 -1.41
N THR A 493 -7.35 10.19 -0.49
CA THR A 493 -7.67 10.18 0.95
C THR A 493 -7.76 11.57 1.58
N GLY A 494 -7.27 12.59 0.87
CA GLY A 494 -7.16 13.95 1.37
C GLY A 494 -6.17 14.08 2.54
N ILE A 495 -5.23 13.14 2.70
CA ILE A 495 -4.13 13.21 3.67
C ILE A 495 -2.98 14.01 3.05
N THR A 496 -2.30 14.81 3.86
CA THR A 496 -1.12 15.56 3.40
C THR A 496 -0.05 14.58 2.93
N THR A 497 0.47 14.82 1.74
CA THR A 497 1.38 13.92 1.04
C THR A 497 2.56 14.71 0.50
N ILE A 498 3.75 14.10 0.55
CA ILE A 498 4.93 14.67 -0.08
C ILE A 498 4.87 14.43 -1.58
N VAL A 499 5.20 15.47 -2.35
CA VAL A 499 5.36 15.39 -3.81
C VAL A 499 6.70 14.73 -4.15
N GLY A 500 6.85 13.48 -3.75
CA GLY A 500 8.06 12.70 -3.97
C GLY A 500 7.84 11.20 -3.80
N THR A 501 8.62 10.38 -4.51
CA THR A 501 8.55 8.93 -4.38
C THR A 501 9.30 8.43 -3.14
N GLU A 502 9.14 7.15 -2.85
CA GLU A 502 9.94 6.41 -1.86
C GLU A 502 11.45 6.61 -2.03
N HIS A 503 11.91 6.92 -3.23
CA HIS A 503 13.32 7.10 -3.57
C HIS A 503 13.71 8.56 -3.80
N GLY A 504 12.86 9.52 -3.44
CA GLY A 504 13.16 10.94 -3.49
C GLY A 504 13.13 11.55 -4.89
N ARG A 505 12.58 10.83 -5.87
CA ARG A 505 12.24 11.42 -7.19
C ARG A 505 11.11 12.42 -6.97
N ARG A 506 11.08 13.54 -7.72
CA ARG A 506 10.06 14.59 -7.60
C ARG A 506 9.18 14.66 -8.83
N CYS A 507 7.95 15.12 -8.63
CA CYS A 507 7.16 15.71 -9.70
C CYS A 507 6.87 17.18 -9.38
N ILE A 508 6.46 17.93 -10.40
CA ILE A 508 6.11 19.34 -10.28
C ILE A 508 4.59 19.45 -10.45
N PRO A 509 3.84 19.75 -9.38
CA PRO A 509 2.40 19.98 -9.46
C PRO A 509 2.11 21.23 -10.30
N HIS A 510 1.13 21.16 -11.19
CA HIS A 510 0.63 22.31 -11.92
C HIS A 510 -0.81 22.11 -12.38
N LYS A 511 -1.46 23.22 -12.70
CA LYS A 511 -2.82 23.22 -13.23
C LYS A 511 -2.84 22.70 -14.68
N GLY A 512 -3.79 21.82 -14.98
CA GLY A 512 -3.94 21.21 -16.30
C GLY A 512 -3.03 19.99 -16.50
N ALA A 513 -2.92 19.56 -17.76
CA ALA A 513 -2.21 18.33 -18.12
C ALA A 513 -0.69 18.53 -18.26
N CYS A 514 0.06 17.45 -18.07
CA CYS A 514 1.49 17.41 -18.43
C CYS A 514 1.71 17.78 -19.90
N GLY A 515 2.68 18.65 -20.16
CA GLY A 515 3.27 18.77 -21.48
C GLY A 515 3.90 17.44 -21.91
N LYS A 516 4.11 17.27 -23.23
CA LYS A 516 4.85 16.11 -23.74
C LYS A 516 6.23 16.05 -23.07
N PRO A 517 6.66 14.88 -22.56
CA PRO A 517 7.98 14.75 -21.98
C PRO A 517 9.03 15.14 -23.03
N LYS A 518 10.01 15.97 -22.62
CA LYS A 518 11.17 16.27 -23.47
C LYS A 518 11.93 14.96 -23.69
N MET A 519 11.99 14.49 -24.94
CA MET A 519 12.64 13.24 -25.33
C MET A 519 14.15 13.28 -25.07
#